data_AF-A0A0D3D8H0-F1
#
_entry.id   AF-A0A0D3D8H0-F1
#
_cell.length_a   1.000
_cell.length_b   1.000
_cell.length_c   1.000
_cell.angle_alpha   90.00
_cell.angle_beta   90.00
_cell.angle_gamma   90.00
#
_symmetry.space_group_name_H-M   'P 1'
#
loop_
_entity.id
_entity.type
_entity.pdbx_description
1 polymer ?
#
loop_
_entity_poly.entity_id
_entity_poly.type
_entity_poly.pdbx_seq_one_letter_code
_entity_poly.pdbx_strand_id
1 'polypeptide(L)'
;MRDVIEDGDQVLIVLKHCNENLSTHEKELLKLQSKIDQMEKANLDPKHWTMQGEVPSHARFDDVQPAPSLPTKSKREVKELHDSKSKKGLAEVYEEEYVQKSNPLFAPSTFTDELKKEVIEEMSIQTNVPAIAMEEVAPVAVSDAAMLAPEEIFSGTGKIKEELELTQEERKRRRAKKKRKFKAESAKQPVKKARDTTSTEMSKT
;
A
#
# COMPACT_ATOMS: atom_id res chain seq x y z
N MET A 1 -31.82 -12.92 54.66
CA MET A 1 -32.53 -12.36 53.48
C MET A 1 -31.84 -12.89 52.24
N ARG A 2 -32.61 -13.25 51.19
CA ARG A 2 -32.09 -13.83 49.94
C ARG A 2 -31.39 -12.74 49.12
N ASP A 3 -30.24 -13.09 48.55
CA ASP A 3 -29.47 -12.23 47.65
C ASP A 3 -30.26 -11.97 46.36
N VAL A 4 -30.37 -10.69 46.00
CA VAL A 4 -30.94 -10.22 44.72
C VAL A 4 -29.75 -9.87 43.84
N ILE A 5 -29.27 -10.87 43.11
CA ILE A 5 -28.39 -10.73 41.95
C ILE A 5 -29.24 -11.19 40.77
N GLU A 6 -29.18 -10.49 39.63
CA GLU A 6 -29.62 -10.88 38.26
C GLU A 6 -30.53 -9.91 37.47
N ASP A 7 -30.33 -8.59 37.54
CA ASP A 7 -31.01 -7.67 36.59
C ASP A 7 -30.06 -7.02 35.54
N GLY A 8 -28.75 -6.95 35.81
CA GLY A 8 -27.79 -6.26 34.93
C GLY A 8 -27.30 -7.08 33.73
N ASP A 9 -27.00 -8.36 33.96
CA ASP A 9 -26.48 -9.25 32.90
C ASP A 9 -27.58 -9.74 31.95
N GLN A 10 -28.83 -9.78 32.40
CA GLN A 10 -29.97 -10.17 31.56
C GLN A 10 -30.29 -9.11 30.50
N VAL A 11 -30.10 -7.81 30.78
CA VAL A 11 -30.37 -6.73 29.82
C VAL A 11 -29.37 -6.74 28.66
N LEU A 12 -28.10 -7.02 28.93
CA LEU A 12 -27.06 -7.09 27.89
C LEU A 12 -27.19 -8.36 27.03
N ILE A 13 -27.64 -9.47 27.63
CA ILE A 13 -27.95 -10.72 26.93
C ILE A 13 -29.18 -10.53 26.05
N VAL A 14 -30.27 -9.94 26.55
CA VAL A 14 -31.49 -9.68 25.75
C VAL A 14 -31.21 -8.74 24.58
N LEU A 15 -30.45 -7.66 24.77
CA LEU A 15 -30.10 -6.72 23.69
C LEU A 15 -29.25 -7.37 22.58
N LYS A 16 -28.36 -8.31 22.93
CA LYS A 16 -27.59 -9.11 21.95
C LYS A 16 -28.43 -10.14 21.22
N HIS A 17 -29.31 -10.87 21.93
CA HIS A 17 -30.20 -11.88 21.33
C HIS A 17 -31.30 -11.26 20.46
N CYS A 18 -31.69 -10.00 20.70
CA CYS A 18 -32.63 -9.30 19.84
C CYS A 18 -32.01 -8.93 18.48
N ASN A 19 -30.71 -8.61 18.42
CA ASN A 19 -30.03 -8.22 17.17
C ASN A 19 -29.87 -9.39 16.18
N GLU A 20 -29.76 -10.61 16.69
CA GLU A 20 -29.66 -11.82 15.85
C GLU A 20 -30.98 -12.12 15.13
N ASN A 21 -32.13 -11.87 15.78
CA ASN A 21 -33.48 -12.20 15.30
C ASN A 21 -34.17 -11.12 14.44
N LEU A 22 -33.52 -9.98 14.18
CA LEU A 22 -34.10 -8.90 13.37
C LEU A 22 -34.20 -9.31 11.90
N SER A 23 -35.28 -8.86 11.26
CA SER A 23 -35.48 -9.02 9.81
C SER A 23 -34.36 -8.31 9.03
N THR A 24 -34.07 -8.76 7.80
CA THR A 24 -33.06 -8.13 6.93
C THR A 24 -33.29 -6.62 6.79
N HIS A 25 -34.54 -6.21 6.59
CA HIS A 25 -34.95 -4.81 6.49
C HIS A 25 -34.73 -4.03 7.80
N GLU A 26 -34.94 -4.68 8.94
CA GLU A 26 -34.74 -4.05 10.25
C GLU A 26 -33.25 -3.87 10.57
N LYS A 27 -32.40 -4.82 10.16
CA LYS A 27 -30.95 -4.67 10.19
C LYS A 27 -30.48 -3.53 9.28
N GLU A 28 -31.09 -3.38 8.11
CA GLU A 28 -30.84 -2.25 7.20
C GLU A 28 -31.27 -0.91 7.82
N LEU A 29 -32.44 -0.86 8.47
CA LEU A 29 -32.92 0.32 9.19
C LEU A 29 -32.00 0.70 10.35
N LEU A 30 -31.55 -0.26 11.17
CA LEU A 30 -30.59 0.02 12.25
C LEU A 30 -29.25 0.52 11.73
N LYS A 31 -28.78 -0.01 10.59
CA LYS A 31 -27.57 0.48 9.94
C LYS A 31 -27.75 1.93 9.46
N LEU A 32 -28.90 2.24 8.89
CA LEU A 32 -29.24 3.59 8.44
C LEU A 32 -29.39 4.54 9.63
N GLN A 33 -30.04 4.12 10.71
CA GLN A 33 -30.19 4.89 11.93
C GLN A 33 -28.84 5.14 12.62
N SER A 34 -28.00 4.11 12.77
CA SER A 34 -26.63 4.28 13.27
C SER A 34 -25.82 5.25 12.40
N LYS A 35 -26.04 5.23 11.09
CA LYS A 35 -25.39 6.18 10.17
C LYS A 35 -25.92 7.60 10.35
N ILE A 36 -27.22 7.77 10.58
CA ILE A 36 -27.83 9.06 10.91
C ILE A 36 -27.24 9.57 12.23
N ASP A 37 -27.20 8.77 13.29
CA ASP A 37 -26.63 9.16 14.58
C ASP A 37 -25.16 9.58 14.46
N GLN A 38 -24.37 8.85 13.67
CA GLN A 38 -22.99 9.23 13.35
C GLN A 38 -22.91 10.58 12.63
N MET A 39 -23.81 10.83 11.67
CA MET A 39 -23.86 12.07 10.91
C MET A 39 -24.33 13.24 11.78
N GLU A 40 -25.37 13.05 12.59
CA GLU A 40 -25.88 14.03 13.55
C GLU A 40 -24.81 14.38 14.58
N LYS A 41 -24.09 13.40 15.11
CA LYS A 41 -22.96 13.62 16.02
C LYS A 41 -21.85 14.43 15.37
N ALA A 42 -21.43 14.04 14.16
CA ALA A 42 -20.40 14.77 13.41
C ALA A 42 -20.82 16.20 13.05
N ASN A 43 -22.12 16.47 12.90
CA ASN A 43 -22.67 17.80 12.64
C ASN A 43 -22.81 18.65 13.92
N LEU A 44 -23.06 18.02 15.07
CA LEU A 44 -23.14 18.68 16.37
C LEU A 44 -21.76 19.03 16.93
N ASP A 45 -20.73 18.26 16.59
CA ASP A 45 -19.37 18.52 17.03
C ASP A 45 -18.83 19.83 16.42
N PRO A 46 -18.03 20.63 17.17
CA PRO A 46 -17.47 21.87 16.65
C PRO A 46 -16.71 21.63 15.34
N LYS A 47 -17.05 22.41 14.31
CA LYS A 47 -16.45 22.30 12.98
C LYS A 47 -14.92 22.38 13.07
N HIS A 48 -14.22 21.48 12.39
CA HIS A 48 -12.76 21.50 12.33
C HIS A 48 -12.24 22.87 11.85
N TRP A 49 -11.13 23.33 12.42
CA TRP A 49 -10.58 24.68 12.20
C TRP A 49 -10.20 24.97 10.75
N THR A 50 -9.92 23.96 9.92
CA THR A 50 -9.65 24.17 8.47
C THR A 50 -10.89 24.59 7.70
N MET A 51 -12.06 24.29 8.28
CA MET A 51 -13.36 24.51 7.71
C MET A 51 -14.03 25.76 8.29
N GLN A 52 -13.48 26.31 9.37
CA GLN A 52 -13.79 27.64 9.89
C GLN A 52 -12.94 28.65 9.12
N GLY A 53 -13.53 29.67 8.51
CA GLY A 53 -12.81 30.58 7.61
C GLY A 53 -11.69 31.34 8.34
N GLU A 54 -12.09 32.24 9.23
CA GLU A 54 -11.20 33.10 10.00
C GLU A 54 -10.88 32.45 11.35
N VAL A 55 -9.96 31.50 11.36
CA VAL A 55 -9.44 30.95 12.63
C VAL A 55 -8.24 31.78 13.08
N PRO A 56 -8.25 32.31 14.32
CA PRO A 56 -7.11 33.02 14.89
C PRO A 56 -5.88 32.10 14.97
N SER A 57 -4.68 32.66 14.83
CA SER A 57 -3.42 31.90 14.88
C SER A 57 -3.28 31.03 16.13
N HIS A 58 -3.87 31.43 17.27
CA HIS A 58 -3.86 30.67 18.51
C HIS A 58 -4.66 29.35 18.46
N ALA A 59 -5.64 29.24 17.55
CA ALA A 59 -6.45 28.02 17.38
C ALA A 59 -5.93 27.11 16.24
N ARG A 60 -4.92 27.56 15.49
CA ARG A 60 -4.20 26.75 14.50
C ARG A 60 -2.88 26.29 15.12
N PHE A 61 -2.80 25.03 15.55
CA PHE A 61 -1.53 24.47 16.02
C PHE A 61 -0.61 24.27 14.81
N ASP A 62 0.51 25.00 14.80
CA ASP A 62 1.49 25.14 13.71
C ASP A 62 2.39 23.90 13.55
N ASP A 63 1.83 22.69 13.66
CA ASP A 63 2.59 21.48 13.36
C ASP A 63 2.54 21.21 11.86
N VAL A 64 3.62 21.60 11.18
CA VAL A 64 3.89 21.23 9.78
C VAL A 64 3.95 19.70 9.66
N GLN A 65 2.81 19.08 9.36
CA GLN A 65 2.76 17.66 9.02
C GLN A 65 3.44 17.50 7.65
N PRO A 66 4.53 16.70 7.55
CA PRO A 66 5.13 16.38 6.26
C PRO A 66 4.06 15.75 5.37
N ALA A 67 3.82 16.35 4.20
CA ALA A 67 2.82 15.82 3.27
C ALA A 67 3.12 14.34 2.97
N PRO A 68 2.13 13.44 3.04
CA PRO A 68 2.34 12.04 2.69
C PRO A 68 2.89 11.98 1.27
N SER A 69 3.98 11.23 1.07
CA SER A 69 4.62 11.10 -0.23
C SER A 69 3.61 10.54 -1.22
N LEU A 70 3.20 11.36 -2.19
CA LEU A 70 2.34 10.91 -3.28
C LEU A 70 3.07 9.78 -4.03
N PRO A 71 2.35 8.75 -4.51
CA PRO A 71 2.95 7.73 -5.34
C PRO A 71 3.65 8.43 -6.51
N THR A 72 4.96 8.24 -6.60
CA THR A 72 5.79 8.89 -7.61
C THR A 72 5.21 8.54 -8.97
N LYS A 73 4.83 9.55 -9.75
CA LYS A 73 4.30 9.39 -11.11
C LYS A 73 5.18 8.38 -11.85
N SER A 74 4.55 7.31 -12.31
CA SER A 74 5.18 6.24 -13.10
C SER A 74 5.97 6.82 -14.28
N LYS A 75 6.85 5.99 -14.85
CA LYS A 75 7.71 6.34 -15.99
C LYS A 75 6.88 7.05 -17.08
N ARG A 76 7.30 8.24 -17.48
CA ARG A 76 6.64 8.99 -18.57
C ARG A 76 6.70 8.13 -19.83
N GLU A 77 5.54 7.66 -20.28
CA GLU A 77 5.43 6.94 -21.54
C GLU A 77 5.70 7.94 -22.69
N VAL A 78 6.78 7.70 -23.43
CA VAL A 78 7.05 8.42 -24.67
C VAL A 78 6.13 7.80 -25.72
N LYS A 79 5.03 8.49 -26.05
CA LYS A 79 4.20 8.12 -27.20
C LYS A 79 4.99 8.42 -28.47
N GLU A 80 5.42 7.37 -29.16
CA GLU A 80 6.05 7.50 -30.47
C GLU A 80 5.01 8.05 -31.46
N LEU A 81 5.29 9.22 -32.02
CA LEU A 81 4.49 9.82 -33.09
C LEU A 81 4.95 9.25 -34.42
N HIS A 82 4.00 8.77 -35.23
CA HIS A 82 4.31 8.18 -36.52
C HIS A 82 4.29 9.25 -37.61
N ASP A 83 5.45 9.54 -38.19
CA ASP A 83 5.63 10.62 -39.19
C ASP A 83 5.09 10.27 -40.59
N SER A 84 4.58 9.06 -40.81
CA SER A 84 3.97 8.72 -42.09
C SER A 84 2.60 9.39 -42.23
N LYS A 85 2.30 9.90 -43.42
CA LYS A 85 0.97 10.43 -43.76
C LYS A 85 -0.10 9.35 -43.55
N SER A 86 -1.12 9.67 -42.75
CA SER A 86 -2.28 8.79 -42.54
C SER A 86 -2.99 8.50 -43.87
N LYS A 87 -3.33 7.23 -44.10
CA LYS A 87 -4.18 6.81 -45.21
C LYS A 87 -5.67 7.01 -44.92
N LYS A 88 -6.03 7.21 -43.65
CA LYS A 88 -7.40 7.45 -43.19
C LYS A 88 -7.73 8.94 -43.17
N GLY A 89 -8.94 9.29 -43.58
CA GLY A 89 -9.45 10.67 -43.54
C GLY A 89 -9.90 11.10 -42.14
N LEU A 90 -10.01 12.41 -41.90
CA LEU A 90 -10.48 12.96 -40.61
C LEU A 90 -11.92 12.52 -40.28
N ALA A 91 -12.78 12.46 -41.29
CA ALA A 91 -14.16 12.00 -41.14
C ALA A 91 -14.22 10.51 -40.75
N GLU A 92 -13.42 9.68 -41.40
CA GLU A 92 -13.32 8.24 -41.14
C GLU A 92 -12.83 7.95 -39.71
N VAL A 93 -11.84 8.71 -39.22
CA VAL A 93 -11.38 8.60 -37.82
C VAL A 93 -12.51 8.92 -36.82
N TYR A 94 -13.31 9.95 -37.09
CA TYR A 94 -14.40 10.34 -36.21
C TYR A 94 -15.55 9.32 -36.20
N GLU A 95 -15.86 8.74 -37.36
CA GLU A 95 -16.87 7.68 -37.50
C GLU A 95 -16.42 6.39 -36.79
N GLU A 96 -15.15 6.00 -36.98
CA GLU A 96 -14.55 4.85 -36.29
C GLU A 96 -14.55 5.03 -34.77
N GLU A 97 -14.18 6.21 -34.26
CA GLU A 97 -14.23 6.51 -32.82
C GLU A 97 -15.66 6.45 -32.26
N TYR A 98 -16.66 6.96 -32.99
CA TYR A 98 -18.06 6.93 -32.56
C TYR A 98 -18.62 5.50 -32.52
N VAL A 99 -18.32 4.67 -33.52
CA VAL A 99 -18.71 3.26 -33.56
C VAL A 99 -17.98 2.44 -32.49
N GLN A 100 -16.68 2.68 -32.28
CA GLN A 100 -15.89 2.02 -31.22
C GLN A 100 -16.38 2.38 -29.82
N LYS A 101 -16.77 3.65 -29.61
CA LYS A 101 -17.25 4.13 -28.32
C LYS A 101 -18.68 3.69 -28.01
N SER A 102 -19.51 3.46 -29.03
CA SER A 102 -20.86 2.97 -28.88
C SER A 102 -20.93 1.44 -28.76
N ASN A 103 -19.97 0.70 -29.32
CA ASN A 103 -19.87 -0.76 -29.23
C ASN A 103 -18.59 -1.22 -28.53
N PRO A 104 -18.52 -1.14 -27.19
CA PRO A 104 -17.34 -1.52 -26.41
C PRO A 104 -16.96 -3.01 -26.50
N LEU A 105 -17.82 -3.86 -27.07
CA LEU A 105 -17.59 -5.31 -27.22
C LEU A 105 -16.85 -5.68 -28.53
N PHE A 106 -16.73 -4.76 -29.49
CA PHE A 106 -16.11 -5.02 -30.81
C PHE A 106 -14.82 -4.20 -31.05
N ALA A 107 -14.43 -3.35 -30.10
CA ALA A 107 -13.20 -2.59 -30.22
C ALA A 107 -11.99 -3.54 -30.31
N PRO A 108 -11.10 -3.43 -31.31
CA PRO A 108 -9.84 -4.16 -31.29
C PRO A 108 -9.11 -3.73 -30.02
N SER A 109 -8.69 -4.70 -29.21
CA SER A 109 -7.92 -4.43 -28.00
C SER A 109 -6.73 -3.56 -28.38
N THR A 110 -6.77 -2.29 -27.98
CA THR A 110 -5.62 -1.42 -28.17
C THR A 110 -4.45 -2.04 -27.43
N PHE A 111 -3.24 -1.99 -27.99
CA PHE A 111 -2.01 -2.49 -27.34
C PHE A 111 -1.88 -1.96 -25.89
N THR A 112 -2.39 -0.76 -25.63
CA THR A 112 -2.47 -0.14 -24.30
C THR A 112 -3.46 -0.78 -23.33
N ASP A 113 -4.48 -1.47 -23.82
CA ASP A 113 -5.46 -2.21 -23.01
C ASP A 113 -4.98 -3.66 -22.76
N GLU A 114 -4.20 -4.22 -23.67
CA GLU A 114 -3.51 -5.50 -23.45
C GLU A 114 -2.40 -5.40 -22.41
N LEU A 115 -1.65 -4.30 -22.37
CA LEU A 115 -0.64 -4.05 -21.34
C LEU A 115 -1.23 -3.72 -19.96
N LYS A 116 -2.54 -3.47 -19.89
CA LYS A 116 -3.29 -3.27 -18.64
C LYS A 116 -3.95 -4.54 -18.13
N LYS A 117 -3.88 -5.65 -18.88
CA LYS A 117 -4.15 -6.98 -18.32
C LYS A 117 -3.15 -7.16 -17.20
N GLU A 118 -3.69 -7.00 -15.99
CA GLU A 118 -3.14 -7.30 -14.68
C GLU A 118 -1.61 -7.37 -14.65
N VAL A 119 -0.97 -6.37 -14.04
CA VAL A 119 0.43 -6.42 -13.64
C VAL A 119 0.59 -7.59 -12.66
N ILE A 120 0.67 -8.79 -13.21
CA ILE A 120 1.19 -9.97 -12.54
C ILE A 120 2.68 -9.67 -12.46
N GLU A 121 3.19 -9.57 -11.23
CA GLU A 121 4.64 -9.49 -11.00
C GLU A 121 5.24 -10.82 -11.47
N GLU A 122 5.52 -10.92 -12.76
CA GLU A 122 6.17 -12.08 -13.34
C GLU A 122 7.61 -12.14 -12.83
N MET A 123 7.84 -13.06 -11.89
CA MET A 123 9.16 -13.40 -11.38
C MET A 123 9.98 -14.06 -12.50
N SER A 124 10.76 -13.27 -13.24
CA SER A 124 11.72 -13.78 -14.23
C SER A 124 13.00 -14.24 -13.53
N ILE A 125 13.27 -15.55 -13.54
CA ILE A 125 14.53 -16.11 -13.05
C ILE A 125 15.55 -16.06 -14.18
N GLN A 126 16.49 -15.11 -14.10
CA GLN A 126 17.65 -15.08 -15.00
C GLN A 126 18.66 -16.14 -14.53
N THR A 127 18.96 -17.10 -15.38
CA THR A 127 19.99 -18.10 -15.12
C THR A 127 21.37 -17.51 -15.42
N ASN A 128 22.40 -17.92 -14.66
CA ASN A 128 23.78 -17.51 -14.92
C ASN A 128 24.29 -18.21 -16.18
N VAL A 129 24.03 -17.61 -17.34
CA VAL A 129 24.44 -18.09 -18.65
C VAL A 129 25.45 -17.07 -19.21
N PRO A 130 26.56 -17.53 -19.82
CA PRO A 130 27.51 -16.62 -20.45
C PRO A 130 26.84 -15.89 -21.62
N ALA A 131 27.11 -14.61 -21.78
CA ALA A 131 26.43 -13.76 -22.76
C ALA A 131 26.53 -14.31 -24.20
N ILE A 132 27.62 -15.01 -24.50
CA ILE A 132 27.89 -15.67 -25.78
C ILE A 132 26.84 -16.71 -26.19
N ALA A 133 26.23 -17.43 -25.23
CA ALA A 133 25.28 -18.50 -25.56
C ALA A 133 23.93 -17.96 -26.08
N MET A 134 23.70 -16.65 -25.95
CA MET A 134 22.54 -15.95 -26.50
C MET A 134 22.88 -15.07 -27.72
N GLU A 135 24.15 -15.01 -28.14
CA GLU A 135 24.60 -14.26 -29.32
C GLU A 135 24.65 -15.16 -30.56
N GLU A 136 24.35 -14.57 -31.73
CA GLU A 136 24.38 -15.25 -33.03
C GLU A 136 25.78 -15.75 -33.37
N VAL A 137 25.86 -16.89 -34.06
CA VAL A 137 27.11 -17.59 -34.40
C VAL A 137 27.82 -16.89 -35.56
N ALA A 138 28.37 -15.70 -35.30
CA ALA A 138 29.32 -15.02 -36.18
C ALA A 138 30.71 -15.04 -35.52
N PRO A 139 31.80 -15.35 -36.25
CA PRO A 139 33.15 -15.35 -35.68
C PRO A 139 33.62 -13.90 -35.44
N VAL A 140 33.22 -13.32 -34.31
CA VAL A 140 33.69 -12.05 -33.77
C VAL A 140 34.15 -12.29 -32.33
N ALA A 141 35.17 -11.55 -31.89
CA ALA A 141 35.96 -11.80 -30.68
C ALA A 141 35.11 -12.18 -29.44
N VAL A 142 35.49 -13.29 -28.80
CA VAL A 142 34.84 -13.87 -27.61
C VAL A 142 35.16 -13.03 -26.36
N SER A 143 34.13 -12.56 -25.65
CA SER A 143 34.25 -12.00 -24.30
C SER A 143 33.61 -12.95 -23.28
N ASP A 144 34.34 -13.31 -22.22
CA ASP A 144 33.95 -14.28 -21.16
C ASP A 144 32.98 -13.68 -20.12
N ALA A 145 32.16 -12.69 -20.50
CA ALA A 145 31.30 -11.98 -19.57
C ALA A 145 29.98 -12.75 -19.31
N ALA A 146 29.62 -12.88 -18.03
CA ALA A 146 28.31 -13.37 -17.60
C ALA A 146 27.25 -12.26 -17.65
N MET A 147 25.99 -12.64 -17.85
CA MET A 147 24.86 -11.70 -17.81
C MET A 147 24.58 -11.13 -16.42
N LEU A 148 24.87 -11.90 -15.36
CA LEU A 148 24.69 -11.46 -13.96
C LEU A 148 25.90 -10.68 -13.46
N ALA A 149 25.64 -9.62 -12.71
CA ALA A 149 26.69 -8.83 -12.09
C ALA A 149 27.41 -9.66 -10.99
N PRO A 150 28.71 -9.43 -10.74
CA PRO A 150 29.43 -10.12 -9.66
C PRO A 150 28.78 -9.98 -8.27
N GLU A 151 28.07 -8.87 -8.01
CA GLU A 151 27.33 -8.65 -6.75
C GLU A 151 26.07 -9.54 -6.62
N GLU A 152 25.51 -10.00 -7.74
CA GLU A 152 24.35 -10.91 -7.78
C GLU A 152 24.80 -12.36 -7.57
N ILE A 153 26.01 -12.72 -8.03
CA ILE A 153 26.62 -14.04 -7.84
C ILE A 153 27.15 -14.19 -6.41
N PHE A 154 27.67 -13.11 -5.82
CA PHE A 154 28.31 -13.16 -4.50
C PHE A 154 27.90 -11.99 -3.60
N SER A 155 27.01 -12.28 -2.65
CA SER A 155 26.64 -11.38 -1.56
C SER A 155 27.58 -11.51 -0.35
N GLY A 156 28.89 -11.32 -0.59
CA GLY A 156 29.88 -11.28 0.49
C GLY A 156 29.69 -10.06 1.37
N THR A 157 29.44 -10.27 2.67
CA THR A 157 29.32 -9.16 3.64
C THR A 157 30.69 -8.57 4.01
N GLY A 158 31.39 -7.96 3.04
CA GLY A 158 32.62 -7.19 3.24
C GLY A 158 33.66 -7.85 4.17
N LYS A 159 34.42 -7.03 4.91
CA LYS A 159 35.44 -7.51 5.86
C LYS A 159 34.77 -8.27 7.03
N ILE A 160 34.71 -9.59 6.91
CA ILE A 160 34.38 -10.51 7.99
C ILE A 160 35.50 -10.39 9.03
N LYS A 161 35.23 -9.67 10.12
CA LYS A 161 36.08 -9.65 11.31
C LYS A 161 35.38 -10.46 12.38
N GLU A 162 36.06 -11.49 12.87
CA GLU A 162 35.58 -12.32 13.98
C GLU A 162 35.45 -11.48 15.26
N GLU A 163 34.54 -11.85 16.16
CA GLU A 163 34.30 -11.09 17.40
C GLU A 163 35.52 -11.05 18.32
N LEU A 164 36.40 -12.06 18.25
CA LEU A 164 37.63 -12.16 19.03
C LEU A 164 38.72 -11.18 18.56
N GLU A 165 38.80 -10.94 17.25
CA GLU A 165 39.76 -10.01 16.63
C GLU A 165 39.33 -8.54 16.75
N LEU A 166 38.11 -8.28 17.23
CA LEU A 166 37.56 -6.94 17.29
C LEU A 166 38.05 -6.18 18.53
N THR A 167 38.72 -5.04 18.33
CA THR A 167 39.15 -4.19 19.45
C THR A 167 37.94 -3.68 20.26
N GLN A 168 38.15 -3.34 21.54
CA GLN A 168 37.08 -2.85 22.42
C GLN A 168 36.40 -1.58 21.87
N GLU A 169 37.16 -0.71 21.19
CA GLU A 169 36.65 0.49 20.53
C GLU A 169 35.76 0.16 19.33
N GLU A 170 36.16 -0.78 18.49
CA GLU A 170 35.38 -1.19 17.33
C GLU A 170 34.09 -1.91 17.75
N ARG A 171 34.10 -2.66 18.87
CA ARG A 171 32.88 -3.20 19.52
C ARG A 171 31.93 -2.09 19.98
N LYS A 172 32.44 -1.05 20.67
CA LYS A 172 31.62 0.11 21.10
C LYS A 172 31.03 0.85 19.90
N ARG A 173 31.82 1.05 18.84
CA ARG A 173 31.38 1.68 17.58
C ARG A 173 30.30 0.85 16.88
N ARG A 174 30.45 -0.47 16.80
CA ARG A 174 29.42 -1.38 16.25
C ARG A 174 28.11 -1.30 17.04
N ARG A 175 28.16 -1.29 18.37
CA ARG A 175 26.97 -1.12 19.24
C ARG A 175 26.27 0.22 18.98
N ALA A 176 27.02 1.31 18.90
CA ALA A 176 26.46 2.63 18.60
C ALA A 176 25.82 2.68 17.20
N LYS A 177 26.49 2.13 16.17
CA LYS A 177 25.94 2.06 14.80
C LYS A 177 24.67 1.20 14.73
N LYS A 178 24.65 0.06 15.42
CA LYS A 178 23.46 -0.82 15.52
C LYS A 178 22.30 -0.09 16.22
N LYS A 179 22.57 0.59 17.35
CA LYS A 179 21.56 1.41 18.05
C LYS A 179 21.00 2.52 17.19
N ARG A 180 21.84 3.21 16.41
CA ARG A 180 21.41 4.27 15.47
C ARG A 180 20.53 3.71 14.35
N LYS A 181 20.91 2.57 13.74
CA LYS A 181 20.10 1.91 12.71
C LYS A 181 18.74 1.51 13.25
N PHE A 182 18.70 0.84 14.40
CA PHE A 182 17.45 0.42 15.03
C PHE A 182 16.54 1.60 15.37
N LYS A 183 17.08 2.70 15.90
CA LYS A 183 16.29 3.93 16.17
C LYS A 183 15.73 4.56 14.89
N ALA A 184 16.52 4.57 13.82
CA ALA A 184 16.09 5.11 12.54
C ALA A 184 15.00 4.23 11.89
N GLU A 185 15.10 2.92 12.04
CA GLU A 185 14.12 1.95 11.56
C GLU A 185 12.82 2.02 12.36
N SER A 186 12.89 2.11 13.69
CA SER A 186 11.71 2.27 14.54
C SER A 186 10.98 3.60 14.30
N ALA A 187 11.69 4.66 13.90
CA ALA A 187 11.09 5.94 13.53
C ALA A 187 10.40 5.91 12.14
N LYS A 188 10.82 4.99 11.26
CA LYS A 188 10.21 4.77 9.94
C LYS A 188 9.05 3.77 9.97
N GLN A 189 9.01 2.91 10.97
CA GLN A 189 7.86 2.03 11.22
C GLN A 189 6.66 2.90 11.62
N PRO A 190 5.53 2.84 10.91
CA PRO A 190 4.32 3.54 11.33
C PRO A 190 3.89 2.99 12.69
N VAL A 191 3.52 3.88 13.62
CA VAL A 191 3.06 3.52 14.97
C VAL A 191 1.92 2.52 14.81
N LYS A 192 2.18 1.24 15.09
CA LYS A 192 1.14 0.22 15.17
C LYS A 192 0.22 0.67 16.31
N LYS A 193 -1.01 1.07 15.97
CA LYS A 193 -2.05 1.38 16.96
C LYS A 193 -2.11 0.21 17.94
N ALA A 194 -1.96 0.52 19.23
CA ALA A 194 -2.00 -0.46 20.30
C ALA A 194 -3.31 -1.26 20.19
N ARG A 195 -3.20 -2.59 20.22
CA ARG A 195 -4.36 -3.44 20.46
C ARG A 195 -4.62 -3.37 21.96
N ASP A 196 -5.80 -2.88 22.34
CA ASP A 196 -6.22 -2.79 23.73
C ASP A 196 -6.21 -4.18 24.38
N THR A 197 -5.31 -4.40 25.33
CA THR A 197 -5.25 -5.63 26.13
C THR A 197 -6.14 -5.46 27.35
N THR A 198 -7.43 -5.70 27.19
CA THR A 198 -8.39 -5.86 28.29
C THR A 198 -9.30 -7.07 28.01
N SER A 199 -8.74 -8.28 28.05
CA SER A 199 -9.54 -9.51 28.03
C SER A 199 -8.78 -10.74 28.53
N THR A 200 -8.05 -10.65 29.66
CA THR A 200 -7.56 -11.86 30.35
C THR A 200 -7.42 -11.62 31.85
N GLU A 201 -8.49 -11.22 32.53
CA GLU A 201 -8.58 -11.29 33.99
C GLU A 201 -9.99 -11.70 34.44
N MET A 202 -10.61 -12.73 33.85
CA MET A 202 -11.84 -13.30 34.41
C MET A 202 -11.93 -14.81 34.09
N SER A 203 -11.02 -15.62 34.63
CA SER A 203 -11.21 -17.08 34.69
C SER A 203 -10.35 -17.69 35.81
N LYS A 204 -10.62 -17.28 37.06
CA LYS A 204 -10.21 -18.05 38.22
C LYS A 204 -11.20 -17.89 39.37
N THR A 205 -12.24 -18.70 39.32
CA THR A 205 -12.93 -19.35 40.45
C THR A 205 -13.79 -20.46 39.88
#